data_AF-A0A2U1N2E5-F1
#
_entry.id   AF-A0A2U1N2E5-F1
#
_cell.length_a   1.000
_cell.length_b   1.000
_cell.length_c   1.000
_cell.angle_alpha   90.00
_cell.angle_beta   90.00
_cell.angle_gamma   90.00
#
_symmetry.space_group_name_H-M   'P 1'
#
loop_
_entity.id
_entity.type
_entity.pdbx_description
1 polymer ?
#
loop_
_entity_poly.entity_id
_entity_poly.type
_entity_poly.pdbx_seq_one_letter_code
_entity_poly.pdbx_strand_id
1 'polypeptide(L)'
;MGRTRDYTWIQALGILFNSHMFSVETIKSTKWDDEVDHLMFTYKGENLVLHEGYPTIWESREGDIKIERTSEKNSVLITLKEVAEISINVVPVTKEDDQIHNYHIPKDDCFAHLEVQFRFNGLSSQVEGLLGRTYQPDFKNPAKQGVAMPVVGGEDKYKTESLFSSECNSCIYSKAQASDQQVMIM
;
A
#
# COMPACT_ATOMS: atom_id res chain seq x y z
N MET A 1 13.09 19.04 20.68
CA MET A 1 13.77 18.15 19.71
C MET A 1 12.86 18.03 18.50
N GLY A 2 13.27 18.58 17.36
CA GLY A 2 12.46 18.55 16.14
C GLY A 2 12.47 17.15 15.56
N ARG A 3 11.30 16.63 15.20
CA ARG A 3 11.16 15.40 14.41
C ARG A 3 12.02 15.58 13.16
N THR A 4 12.96 14.67 12.89
CA THR A 4 13.57 14.55 11.58
C THR A 4 12.44 14.47 10.55
N ARG A 5 12.53 15.23 9.46
CA ARG A 5 11.52 15.17 8.39
C ARG A 5 11.64 13.80 7.74
N ASP A 6 10.83 12.86 8.20
CA ASP A 6 10.63 11.60 7.49
C ASP A 6 9.70 11.89 6.31
N TYR A 7 10.19 11.67 5.10
CA TYR A 7 9.39 11.87 3.88
C TYR A 7 8.28 10.81 3.83
N THR A 8 7.07 11.22 3.46
CA THR A 8 5.85 10.39 3.55
C THR A 8 5.61 9.56 2.29
N TRP A 9 6.67 9.11 1.63
CA TRP A 9 6.58 8.34 0.39
C TRP A 9 6.32 6.86 0.68
N ILE A 10 5.44 6.25 -0.10
CA ILE A 10 5.11 4.83 0.03
C ILE A 10 6.00 4.06 -0.94
N GLN A 11 6.92 3.23 -0.45
CA GLN A 11 7.77 2.38 -1.31
C GLN A 11 7.16 0.99 -1.55
N ALA A 12 6.35 0.54 -0.60
CA ALA A 12 5.74 -0.77 -0.59
C ALA A 12 4.39 -0.71 0.12
N LEU A 13 3.43 -1.49 -0.37
CA LEU A 13 2.16 -1.74 0.29
C LEU A 13 2.02 -3.24 0.53
N GLY A 14 1.94 -3.62 1.80
CA GLY A 14 1.64 -4.98 2.24
C GLY A 14 0.15 -5.14 2.49
N ILE A 15 -0.44 -6.19 1.93
CA ILE A 15 -1.86 -6.51 2.03
C ILE A 15 -1.98 -7.90 2.64
N LEU A 16 -2.58 -7.95 3.83
CA LEU A 16 -3.00 -9.17 4.50
C LEU A 16 -4.50 -9.33 4.30
N PHE A 17 -4.90 -10.20 3.37
CA PHE A 17 -6.30 -10.40 3.02
C PHE A 17 -6.64 -11.89 3.05
N ASN A 18 -7.64 -12.27 3.85
CA ASN A 18 -7.97 -13.67 4.16
C ASN A 18 -6.73 -14.46 4.62
N SER A 19 -6.31 -15.47 3.84
CA SER A 19 -5.12 -16.28 4.09
C SER A 19 -3.93 -15.88 3.21
N HIS A 20 -4.03 -14.73 2.53
CA HIS A 20 -3.06 -14.30 1.53
C HIS A 20 -2.24 -13.12 2.01
N MET A 21 -0.94 -13.21 1.76
CA MET A 21 -0.01 -12.11 1.84
C MET A 21 0.28 -11.66 0.42
N PHE A 22 0.02 -10.40 0.12
CA PHE A 22 0.31 -9.79 -1.17
C PHE A 22 1.02 -8.46 -0.95
N SER A 23 2.10 -8.19 -1.70
CA SER A 23 2.68 -6.85 -1.75
C SER A 23 2.84 -6.35 -3.17
N VAL A 24 2.84 -5.02 -3.24
CA VAL A 24 3.20 -4.23 -4.42
C VAL A 24 4.23 -3.21 -3.97
N GLU A 25 5.32 -3.11 -4.71
CA GLU A 25 6.51 -2.35 -4.33
C GLU A 25 7.10 -1.66 -5.54
N THR A 26 7.79 -0.54 -5.31
CA THR A 26 8.57 0.13 -6.35
C THR A 26 9.94 -0.51 -6.50
N ILE A 27 10.33 -0.81 -7.73
CA ILE A 27 11.70 -1.19 -8.07
C ILE A 27 12.58 0.06 -7.99
N LYS A 28 13.67 -0.01 -7.23
CA LYS A 28 14.63 1.09 -7.15
C LYS A 28 15.31 1.31 -8.51
N SER A 29 15.25 2.53 -9.03
CA SER A 29 15.95 2.92 -10.25
C SER A 29 16.83 4.15 -10.00
N THR A 30 17.95 4.22 -10.73
CA THR A 30 18.88 5.36 -10.64
C THR A 30 18.36 6.59 -11.37
N LYS A 31 17.52 6.39 -12.39
CA LYS A 31 16.88 7.42 -13.19
C LYS A 31 15.47 6.99 -13.52
N TRP A 32 14.56 7.96 -13.55
CA TRP A 32 13.21 7.71 -14.03
C TRP A 32 13.25 7.39 -15.52
N ASP A 33 12.51 6.35 -15.91
CA ASP A 33 12.29 5.94 -17.29
C ASP A 33 10.86 5.39 -17.38
N ASP A 34 9.97 6.13 -18.04
CA ASP A 34 8.57 5.76 -18.24
C ASP A 34 8.43 4.48 -19.09
N GLU A 35 9.47 4.12 -19.85
CA GLU A 35 9.49 2.91 -20.67
C GLU A 35 9.87 1.65 -19.89
N VAL A 36 10.28 1.79 -18.63
CA VAL A 36 10.57 0.68 -17.73
C VAL A 36 9.42 0.52 -16.74
N ASP A 37 9.02 -0.72 -16.50
CA ASP A 37 8.04 -1.01 -15.46
C ASP A 37 8.75 -1.07 -14.10
N HIS A 38 8.35 -0.18 -13.19
CA HIS A 38 8.93 -0.04 -11.85
C HIS A 38 8.07 -0.73 -10.78
N LEU A 39 7.12 -1.59 -11.19
CA LEU A 39 6.26 -2.36 -10.27
C LEU A 39 6.85 -3.75 -10.02
N MET A 40 6.86 -4.14 -8.74
CA MET A 40 7.14 -5.51 -8.32
C MET A 40 6.00 -6.03 -7.46
N PHE A 41 5.56 -7.25 -7.74
CA PHE A 41 4.49 -7.91 -6.99
C PHE A 41 5.02 -9.16 -6.28
N THR A 42 4.54 -9.39 -5.07
CA THR A 42 4.78 -10.64 -4.33
C THR A 42 3.44 -11.21 -3.89
N TYR A 43 3.20 -12.49 -4.13
CA TYR A 43 2.00 -13.19 -3.67
C TYR A 43 2.40 -14.49 -2.95
N LYS A 44 1.92 -14.67 -1.71
CA LYS A 44 2.26 -15.80 -0.83
C LYS A 44 3.78 -16.02 -0.66
N GLY A 45 4.56 -14.94 -0.67
CA GLY A 45 6.01 -14.96 -0.51
C GLY A 45 6.81 -15.25 -1.79
N GLU A 46 6.13 -15.43 -2.93
CA GLU A 46 6.77 -15.65 -4.23
C GLU A 46 6.59 -14.43 -5.13
N ASN A 47 7.61 -14.15 -5.96
CA ASN A 47 7.53 -13.08 -6.95
C ASN A 47 6.42 -13.41 -7.96
N LEU A 48 5.49 -12.47 -8.13
CA LEU A 48 4.41 -12.55 -9.11
C LEU A 48 4.77 -11.71 -10.32
N VAL A 49 4.99 -12.37 -11.46
CA VAL A 49 5.24 -11.69 -12.73
C VAL A 49 3.92 -11.40 -13.42
N LEU A 50 3.59 -10.11 -13.53
CA LEU A 50 2.49 -9.62 -14.36
C LEU A 50 3.05 -9.06 -15.65
N HIS A 51 2.74 -9.68 -16.79
CA HIS A 51 3.22 -9.22 -18.09
C HIS A 51 2.89 -7.75 -18.34
N GLU A 52 3.81 -7.03 -18.98
CA GLU A 52 3.58 -5.67 -19.48
C GLU A 52 2.50 -5.69 -20.57
N GLY A 53 1.76 -4.58 -20.67
CA GLY A 53 0.68 -4.43 -21.65
C GLY A 53 -0.68 -4.18 -21.01
N TYR A 54 -1.56 -3.53 -21.76
CA TYR A 54 -2.83 -3.03 -21.26
C TYR A 54 -4.02 -3.53 -22.09
N PRO A 55 -5.07 -4.10 -21.46
CA PRO A 55 -5.10 -4.55 -20.07
C PRO A 55 -4.41 -5.92 -19.92
N THR A 56 -3.65 -6.10 -18.84
CA THR A 56 -3.20 -7.42 -18.38
C THR A 56 -3.78 -7.68 -17.01
N ILE A 57 -4.39 -8.85 -16.82
CA ILE A 57 -5.10 -9.23 -15.60
C ILE A 57 -4.46 -10.47 -15.01
N TRP A 58 -4.29 -10.45 -13.70
CA TRP A 58 -4.02 -11.62 -12.88
C TRP A 58 -5.05 -11.73 -11.78
N GLU A 59 -5.43 -12.96 -11.44
CA GLU A 59 -6.36 -13.24 -10.35
C GLU A 59 -5.84 -14.43 -9.53
N SER A 60 -5.95 -14.31 -8.20
CA SER A 60 -5.71 -15.42 -7.29
C SER A 60 -6.66 -16.59 -7.58
N ARG A 61 -6.27 -17.82 -7.25
CA ARG A 61 -7.09 -19.02 -7.54
C ARG A 61 -8.45 -18.98 -6.86
N GLU A 62 -8.49 -18.35 -5.69
CA GLU A 62 -9.65 -18.18 -4.83
C GLU A 62 -10.57 -17.03 -5.29
N GLY A 63 -10.09 -16.16 -6.19
CA GLY A 63 -10.78 -14.95 -6.64
C GLY A 63 -10.80 -13.81 -5.61
N ASP A 64 -9.94 -13.90 -4.59
CA ASP A 64 -9.89 -12.95 -3.48
C ASP A 64 -9.15 -11.66 -3.86
N ILE A 65 -8.09 -11.80 -4.66
CA ILE A 65 -7.26 -10.69 -5.15
C ILE A 65 -7.23 -10.74 -6.67
N LYS A 66 -7.58 -9.62 -7.29
CA LYS A 66 -7.40 -9.37 -8.74
C LYS A 66 -6.45 -8.19 -8.92
N ILE A 67 -5.53 -8.28 -9.87
CA ILE A 67 -4.63 -7.21 -10.29
C ILE A 67 -4.89 -6.95 -11.76
N GLU A 68 -5.13 -5.71 -12.12
CA GLU A 68 -5.36 -5.28 -13.49
C GLU A 68 -4.45 -4.10 -13.80
N ARG A 69 -3.63 -4.23 -14.85
CA ARG A 69 -2.90 -3.07 -15.38
C ARG A 69 -3.89 -2.05 -15.92
N THR A 70 -3.74 -0.80 -15.49
CA THR A 70 -4.53 0.35 -15.96
C THR A 70 -3.80 1.19 -17.01
N SER A 71 -2.52 0.88 -17.24
CA SER A 71 -1.65 1.39 -18.30
C SER A 71 -0.68 0.28 -18.72
N GLU A 72 0.10 0.46 -19.79
CA GLU A 72 1.06 -0.54 -20.24
C GLU A 72 2.12 -0.86 -19.17
N LYS A 73 2.54 0.15 -18.39
CA LYS A 73 3.54 0.10 -17.31
C LYS A 73 3.12 1.00 -16.15
N ASN A 74 3.70 0.78 -14.97
CA ASN A 74 3.67 1.67 -13.79
C ASN A 74 2.29 1.95 -13.16
N SER A 75 1.19 1.44 -13.71
CA SER A 75 -0.16 1.67 -13.17
C SER A 75 -0.99 0.38 -13.07
N VAL A 76 -1.56 0.14 -11.89
CA VAL A 76 -2.43 -1.02 -11.63
C VAL A 76 -3.62 -0.66 -10.74
N LEU A 77 -4.70 -1.41 -10.93
CA LEU A 77 -5.84 -1.50 -10.03
C LEU A 77 -5.80 -2.87 -9.34
N ILE A 78 -5.71 -2.87 -8.01
CA ILE A 78 -5.84 -4.07 -7.20
C ILE A 78 -7.26 -4.10 -6.63
N THR A 79 -7.97 -5.20 -6.85
CA THR A 79 -9.30 -5.43 -6.27
C THR A 79 -9.19 -6.51 -5.21
N LEU A 80 -9.57 -6.15 -3.99
CA LEU A 80 -9.81 -7.08 -2.88
C LEU A 80 -11.31 -7.36 -2.85
N LYS A 81 -11.67 -8.61 -3.12
CA LYS A 81 -13.06 -9.04 -3.30
C LYS A 81 -13.94 -8.52 -2.17
N GLU A 82 -15.00 -7.80 -2.53
CA GLU A 82 -16.02 -7.22 -1.64
C GLU A 82 -15.51 -6.19 -0.61
N VAL A 83 -14.21 -5.90 -0.56
CA VAL A 83 -13.61 -5.03 0.47
C VAL A 83 -13.14 -3.70 -0.08
N ALA A 84 -12.28 -3.70 -1.10
CA ALA A 84 -11.70 -2.47 -1.59
C ALA A 84 -11.14 -2.59 -3.01
N GLU A 85 -11.04 -1.45 -3.67
CA GLU A 85 -10.19 -1.23 -4.83
C GLU A 85 -9.06 -0.28 -4.45
N ILE A 86 -7.86 -0.58 -4.94
CA ILE A 86 -6.64 0.16 -4.66
C ILE A 86 -6.00 0.51 -6.00
N SER A 87 -6.08 1.79 -6.37
CA SER A 87 -5.41 2.31 -7.56
C SER A 87 -3.99 2.72 -7.19
N ILE A 88 -3.01 2.26 -7.96
CA ILE A 88 -1.59 2.50 -7.71
C ILE A 88 -0.93 3.01 -8.99
N ASN A 89 -0.18 4.10 -8.85
CA ASN A 89 0.76 4.57 -9.86
C ASN A 89 2.16 4.64 -9.25
N VAL A 90 3.19 4.26 -10.01
CA VAL A 90 4.57 4.57 -9.66
C VAL A 90 4.94 5.92 -10.28
N VAL A 91 5.44 6.83 -9.45
CA VAL A 91 5.85 8.17 -9.89
C VAL A 91 7.24 8.49 -9.32
N PRO A 92 8.09 9.24 -10.05
CA PRO A 92 9.36 9.72 -9.53
C PRO A 92 9.14 10.95 -8.65
N VAL A 93 10.08 11.22 -7.74
CA VAL A 93 10.17 12.56 -7.16
C VAL A 93 10.84 13.48 -8.18
N THR A 94 10.20 14.60 -8.51
CA THR A 94 10.75 15.55 -9.49
C THR A 94 11.84 16.41 -8.87
N LYS A 95 12.66 17.06 -9.71
CA LYS A 95 13.67 18.01 -9.22
C LYS A 95 13.02 19.22 -8.57
N GLU A 96 11.86 19.62 -9.07
CA GLU A 96 11.05 20.70 -8.54
C GLU A 96 10.56 20.34 -7.13
N ASP A 97 10.07 19.10 -6.92
CA ASP A 97 9.68 18.62 -5.58
C ASP A 97 10.87 18.58 -4.62
N ASP A 98 12.01 18.05 -5.08
CA ASP A 98 13.27 18.02 -4.32
C ASP A 98 13.71 19.43 -3.88
N GLN A 99 13.61 20.42 -4.77
CA GLN A 99 13.97 21.82 -4.48
C GLN A 99 12.97 22.49 -3.53
N ILE A 100 11.66 22.33 -3.76
CA ILE A 100 10.60 22.95 -2.97
C ILE A 100 10.62 22.40 -1.54
N HIS A 101 10.89 21.11 -1.39
CA HIS A 101 10.82 20.43 -0.10
C HIS A 101 12.17 20.14 0.54
N ASN A 102 13.26 20.43 -0.18
CA ASN A 102 14.65 20.25 0.23
C ASN A 102 14.96 18.79 0.58
N TYR A 103 14.55 17.86 -0.29
CA TYR A 103 14.69 16.42 -0.03
C TYR A 103 16.15 15.95 -0.05
N HIS A 104 17.00 16.63 -0.84
CA HIS A 104 18.40 16.30 -1.12
C HIS A 104 18.55 14.92 -1.74
N ILE A 105 17.72 14.62 -2.72
CA ILE A 105 17.73 13.34 -3.43
C ILE A 105 19.12 13.08 -4.08
N PRO A 106 19.79 11.95 -3.75
CA PRO A 106 20.97 11.50 -4.45
C PRO A 106 20.81 11.46 -5.98
N LYS A 107 21.89 11.75 -6.71
CA LYS A 107 21.88 11.76 -8.18
C LYS A 107 21.70 10.37 -8.81
N ASP A 108 21.90 9.32 -8.03
CA ASP A 108 21.85 7.91 -8.39
C ASP A 108 20.56 7.22 -7.93
N ASP A 109 19.51 7.99 -7.62
CA ASP A 109 18.21 7.46 -7.21
C ASP A 109 17.10 8.40 -7.71
N CYS A 110 16.12 7.88 -8.44
CA CYS A 110 14.96 8.66 -8.87
C CYS A 110 13.87 8.77 -7.79
N PHE A 111 14.03 8.06 -6.67
CA PHE A 111 13.06 7.97 -5.58
C PHE A 111 11.66 7.68 -6.09
N ALA A 112 11.53 6.70 -6.97
CA ALA A 112 10.22 6.20 -7.39
C ALA A 112 9.42 5.75 -6.16
N HIS A 113 8.16 6.18 -6.09
CA HIS A 113 7.25 5.83 -5.00
C HIS A 113 5.86 5.55 -5.53
N LEU A 114 5.05 4.88 -4.70
CA LEU A 114 3.65 4.60 -4.96
C LEU A 114 2.82 5.84 -4.63
N GLU A 115 2.04 6.31 -5.60
CA GLU A 115 0.84 7.08 -5.37
C GLU A 115 -0.33 6.09 -5.25
N VAL A 116 -1.03 6.11 -4.11
CA VAL A 116 -2.05 5.11 -3.78
C VAL A 116 -3.38 5.79 -3.49
N GLN A 117 -4.45 5.27 -4.09
CA GLN A 117 -5.82 5.71 -3.82
C GLN A 117 -6.68 4.50 -3.45
N PHE A 118 -7.40 4.61 -2.34
CA PHE A 118 -8.27 3.55 -1.83
C PHE A 118 -9.74 3.89 -2.07
N ARG A 119 -10.50 2.93 -2.57
CA ARG A 119 -11.97 2.94 -2.59
C ARG A 119 -12.46 1.72 -1.80
N PHE A 120 -12.93 1.95 -0.59
CA PHE A 120 -13.49 0.89 0.25
C PHE A 120 -14.98 0.66 -0.03
N ASN A 121 -15.39 -0.60 0.04
CA ASN A 121 -16.79 -1.02 -0.08
C ASN A 121 -17.33 -1.37 1.31
N GLY A 122 -18.51 -0.86 1.66
CA GLY A 122 -19.25 -1.33 2.85
C GLY A 122 -18.52 -1.15 4.19
N LEU A 123 -17.73 -0.08 4.37
CA LEU A 123 -17.05 0.18 5.64
C LEU A 123 -18.03 0.27 6.80
N SER A 124 -17.74 -0.45 7.89
CA SER A 124 -18.51 -0.33 9.12
C SER A 124 -18.30 1.04 9.78
N SER A 125 -19.24 1.48 10.62
CA SER A 125 -19.09 2.70 11.42
C SER A 125 -17.98 2.60 12.48
N GLN A 126 -17.44 1.41 12.71
CA GLN A 126 -16.36 1.13 13.66
C GLN A 126 -15.00 0.97 12.96
N VAL A 127 -14.90 1.30 11.67
CA VAL A 127 -13.64 1.23 10.92
C VAL A 127 -12.55 2.04 11.62
N GLU A 128 -11.41 1.42 11.89
CA GLU A 128 -10.30 2.03 12.63
C GLU A 128 -9.02 1.92 11.80
N GLY A 129 -8.05 2.81 12.04
CA GLY A 129 -6.79 2.85 11.29
C GLY A 129 -6.48 4.23 10.73
N LEU A 130 -5.28 4.40 10.18
CA LEU A 130 -4.79 5.69 9.71
C LEU A 130 -5.70 6.32 8.63
N LEU A 131 -6.08 5.52 7.64
CA LEU A 131 -7.05 5.91 6.61
C LEU A 131 -8.48 5.56 7.01
N GLY A 132 -8.70 4.41 7.66
CA GLY A 132 -10.04 3.98 8.05
C GLY A 132 -10.79 5.02 8.87
N ARG A 133 -10.10 5.66 9.83
CA ARG A 133 -10.70 6.67 10.69
C ARG A 133 -11.20 7.90 9.93
N THR A 134 -10.67 8.23 8.75
CA THR A 134 -11.16 9.36 7.96
C THR A 134 -12.55 9.11 7.36
N TYR A 135 -13.03 7.87 7.36
CA TYR A 135 -14.36 7.47 6.88
C TYR A 135 -15.39 7.34 8.01
N GLN A 136 -14.99 7.51 9.28
CA GLN A 136 -15.94 7.51 10.39
C GLN A 136 -16.82 8.78 10.36
N PRO A 137 -18.13 8.68 10.67
CA PRO A 137 -19.04 9.84 10.64
C PRO A 137 -18.66 11.00 11.57
N ASP A 138 -17.96 10.72 12.67
CA ASP A 138 -17.55 11.70 13.69
C ASP A 138 -16.09 12.17 13.51
N PHE A 139 -15.43 11.78 12.41
CA PHE A 139 -14.05 12.16 12.16
C PHE A 139 -13.89 13.67 12.06
N LYS A 140 -13.00 14.22 12.90
CA LYS A 140 -12.56 15.61 12.83
C LYS A 140 -11.11 15.63 12.38
N ASN A 141 -10.86 16.24 11.22
CA ASN A 141 -9.51 16.34 10.67
C ASN A 141 -8.59 17.09 11.65
N PRO A 142 -7.58 16.42 12.25
CA PRO A 142 -6.68 17.05 13.20
C PRO A 142 -5.56 17.85 12.51
N ALA A 143 -5.47 17.80 11.18
CA ALA A 143 -4.47 18.52 10.41
C ALA A 143 -4.56 20.03 10.62
N LYS A 144 -3.42 20.66 10.88
CA LYS A 144 -3.34 22.12 10.95
C LYS A 144 -3.59 22.71 9.57
N GLN A 145 -4.63 23.53 9.44
CA GLN A 145 -4.87 24.31 8.23
C GLN A 145 -3.70 25.25 7.95
N GLY A 146 -3.27 25.34 6.69
CA GLY A 146 -2.17 26.22 6.26
C GLY A 146 -0.75 25.64 6.43
N VAL A 147 -0.60 24.38 6.85
CA VAL A 147 0.69 23.69 6.88
C VAL A 147 0.86 22.86 5.60
N ALA A 148 1.97 23.05 4.90
CA ALA A 148 2.34 22.19 3.77
C ALA A 148 2.62 20.76 4.27
N MET A 149 1.92 19.77 3.70
CA MET A 149 1.99 18.35 4.06
C MET A 149 1.69 18.06 5.54
N PRO A 150 0.43 18.22 6.00
CA PRO A 150 0.07 17.88 7.35
C PRO A 150 0.10 16.35 7.52
N VAL A 151 1.08 15.85 8.27
CA VAL A 151 1.15 14.43 8.64
C VAL A 151 0.07 14.14 9.69
N VAL A 152 -0.92 13.34 9.33
CA VAL A 152 -1.88 12.78 10.29
C VAL A 152 -1.15 11.67 11.05
N GLY A 153 -1.01 11.83 12.37
CA GLY A 153 -0.24 10.92 13.22
C GLY A 153 -0.91 9.56 13.42
N GLY A 154 -0.32 8.74 14.29
CA GLY A 154 -0.76 7.37 14.56
C GLY A 154 0.39 6.35 14.55
N GLU A 155 1.64 6.80 14.41
CA GLU A 155 2.82 5.92 14.47
C GLU A 155 2.87 5.13 15.78
N ASP A 156 2.58 5.75 16.91
CA ASP A 156 2.48 5.11 18.22
C ASP A 156 1.40 4.02 18.28
N LYS A 157 0.42 4.06 17.38
CA LYS A 157 -0.73 3.14 17.35
C LYS A 157 -0.60 2.05 16.29
N TYR A 158 -0.15 2.41 15.09
CA TYR A 158 -0.25 1.60 13.88
C TYR A 158 1.10 1.18 13.29
N LYS A 159 2.23 1.55 13.92
CA LYS A 159 3.55 1.07 13.48
C LYS A 159 3.66 -0.44 13.72
N THR A 160 4.11 -1.14 12.69
CA THR A 160 4.39 -2.58 12.71
C THR A 160 5.88 -2.83 12.55
N GLU A 161 6.36 -4.02 12.91
CA GLU A 161 7.78 -4.40 12.79
C GLU A 161 8.19 -4.78 11.36
N SER A 162 7.22 -5.15 10.51
CA SER A 162 7.46 -5.58 9.13
C SER A 162 6.23 -5.34 8.25
N LEU A 163 6.45 -5.39 6.92
CA LEU A 163 5.41 -5.15 5.90
C LEU A 163 4.19 -6.06 6.02
N PHE A 164 4.39 -7.29 6.51
CA PHE A 164 3.35 -8.32 6.66
C PHE A 164 3.01 -8.62 8.12
N SER A 165 3.42 -7.76 9.06
CA SER A 165 3.00 -7.89 10.46
C SER A 165 1.65 -7.22 10.66
N SER A 166 0.71 -7.94 11.30
CA SER A 166 -0.58 -7.40 11.76
C SER A 166 -0.53 -6.91 13.22
N GLU A 167 0.61 -7.06 13.89
CA GLU A 167 0.78 -6.73 15.30
C GLU A 167 1.14 -5.24 15.43
N CYS A 168 0.21 -4.46 16.00
CA CYS A 168 0.43 -3.08 16.39
C CYS A 168 -0.45 -2.70 17.59
N ASN A 169 -0.15 -1.58 18.27
CA ASN A 169 -0.80 -1.18 19.52
C ASN A 169 -2.32 -0.97 19.43
N SER A 170 -2.86 -0.72 18.24
CA SER A 170 -4.30 -0.51 18.02
C SER A 170 -4.86 -1.27 16.83
N CYS A 171 -4.11 -2.25 16.30
CA CYS A 171 -4.56 -3.06 15.16
C CYS A 171 -5.63 -4.04 15.62
N ILE A 172 -6.72 -4.12 14.86
CA ILE A 172 -7.78 -5.10 15.05
C ILE A 172 -7.72 -6.03 13.84
N TYR A 173 -7.11 -7.19 14.02
CA TYR A 173 -6.98 -8.21 12.98
C TYR A 173 -7.57 -9.52 13.51
N SER A 174 -8.57 -10.07 12.80
CA SER A 174 -9.07 -11.41 13.09
C SER A 174 -8.00 -12.42 12.67
N LYS A 175 -7.44 -13.19 13.61
CA LYS A 175 -6.60 -14.34 13.25
C LYS A 175 -7.43 -15.31 12.42
N ALA A 176 -6.95 -15.69 11.24
CA ALA A 176 -7.53 -16.80 10.50
C ALA A 176 -7.53 -18.03 11.43
N GLN A 177 -8.69 -18.67 11.64
CA GLN A 177 -8.76 -19.93 12.36
C GLN A 177 -7.87 -20.93 11.63
N ALA A 178 -6.75 -21.31 12.25
CA ALA A 178 -6.05 -22.52 11.87
C ALA A 178 -7.07 -23.66 12.00
N SER A 179 -7.35 -24.34 10.89
CA SER A 179 -8.27 -25.47 10.84
C SER A 179 -7.96 -26.44 11.97
N ASP A 180 -8.95 -26.71 12.81
CA ASP A 180 -8.91 -27.75 13.82
C ASP A 180 -8.44 -29.06 13.18
N GLN A 181 -7.38 -29.64 13.75
CA GLN A 181 -7.14 -31.07 13.65
C GLN A 181 -8.37 -31.79 14.23
N GLN A 182 -9.27 -32.25 13.35
CA GLN A 182 -10.09 -33.40 13.69
C GLN A 182 -9.52 -34.62 12.99
N VAL A 183 -8.67 -35.30 13.77
CA VAL A 183 -8.55 -36.75 13.78
C VAL A 183 -9.96 -37.34 13.65
N MET A 184 -10.24 -37.99 12.52
CA MET A 184 -11.31 -38.97 12.43
C MET A 184 -10.69 -40.30 12.04
N ILE A 185 -10.51 -41.11 13.08
CA ILE A 185 -10.34 -42.55 13.03
C ILE A 185 -11.64 -43.12 12.43
N MET A 186 -11.55 -43.72 11.25
CA MET A 186 -12.01 -45.08 10.89
C MET A 186 -11.69 -45.36 9.42
#